data_AF-A0AAE3QTM9-F1
#
_entry.id   AF-A0AAE3QTM9-F1
#
_cell.length_a   1.000
_cell.length_b   1.000
_cell.length_c   1.000
_cell.angle_alpha   90.00
_cell.angle_beta   90.00
_cell.angle_gamma   90.00
#
_symmetry.space_group_name_H-M   'P 1'
#
loop_
_entity.id
_entity.type
_entity.pdbx_description
1 polymer ?
#
loop_
_entity_poly.entity_id
_entity_poly.type
_entity_poly.pdbx_seq_one_letter_code
_entity_poly.pdbx_strand_id
1 'polypeptide(L)'
;MWTVIERKIGRAGSIKQRLARQHGWDKKYGEGNWDTGYILDGVFIDQEEAFEKIYYQSYASHFQNYPEDLAELVRIAKRLRNPHAEATTGVDLQVPAVMEYLKRNQLQLSGTEIVDIGSWQGQASHVISIRLSPLHIQCSLSATLTLEQFWQEKKCLAVWKEE
;
A
#
# COMPACT_ATOMS: atom_id res chain seq x y z
N MET A 1 13.42 -12.29 17.60
CA MET A 1 13.41 -10.97 16.94
C MET A 1 13.41 -11.10 15.43
N TRP A 2 12.80 -10.15 14.72
CA TRP A 2 12.84 -10.08 13.26
C TRP A 2 14.24 -9.76 12.75
N THR A 3 14.76 -10.59 11.85
CA THR A 3 16.02 -10.37 11.14
C THR A 3 15.74 -10.22 9.66
N VAL A 4 16.08 -9.07 9.08
CA VAL A 4 16.02 -8.86 7.62
C VAL A 4 17.03 -9.79 6.94
N ILE A 5 16.55 -10.60 6.00
CA ILE A 5 17.38 -11.56 5.25
C ILE A 5 17.46 -11.25 3.76
N GLU A 6 16.49 -10.51 3.22
CA GLU A 6 16.49 -10.10 1.82
C GLU A 6 15.89 -8.69 1.69
N ARG A 7 16.54 -7.82 0.93
CA ARG A 7 16.11 -6.43 0.68
C ARG A 7 15.72 -6.26 -0.77
N LYS A 8 14.81 -5.31 -1.04
CA LYS A 8 14.35 -4.99 -2.40
C LYS A 8 13.81 -6.23 -3.11
N ILE A 9 12.95 -6.99 -2.42
CA ILE A 9 12.30 -8.20 -2.96
C ILE A 9 11.35 -7.91 -4.14
N GLY A 10 11.21 -6.63 -4.49
CA GLY A 10 10.54 -6.11 -5.67
C GLY A 10 9.04 -6.35 -5.67
N ARG A 11 8.47 -6.29 -6.87
CA ARG A 11 7.05 -6.57 -7.12
C ARG A 11 6.74 -8.03 -6.84
N ALA A 12 5.50 -8.30 -6.40
CA ALA A 12 5.03 -9.64 -6.08
C ALA A 12 5.01 -10.60 -7.27
N GLY A 13 5.06 -10.08 -8.51
CA GLY A 13 4.95 -10.89 -9.73
C GLY A 13 3.52 -11.39 -9.95
N SER A 14 3.34 -12.40 -10.80
CA SER A 14 2.05 -13.07 -10.98
C SER A 14 1.67 -13.91 -9.75
N ILE A 15 0.38 -14.25 -9.61
CA ILE A 15 -0.13 -15.11 -8.52
C ILE A 15 0.70 -16.40 -8.41
N LYS A 16 1.01 -17.05 -9.53
CA LYS A 16 1.84 -18.26 -9.58
C LYS A 16 3.25 -18.03 -9.06
N GLN A 17 3.89 -16.92 -9.44
CA GLN A 17 5.24 -16.58 -8.97
C GLN A 17 5.25 -16.30 -7.46
N ARG A 18 4.23 -15.61 -6.96
CA ARG A 18 4.10 -15.30 -5.54
C ARG A 18 3.88 -16.56 -4.70
N LEU A 19 2.93 -17.42 -5.08
CA LEU A 19 2.67 -18.67 -4.36
C LEU A 19 3.92 -19.56 -4.33
N ALA A 20 4.63 -19.67 -5.46
CA ALA A 20 5.88 -20.42 -5.50
C ALA A 20 6.95 -19.81 -4.57
N ARG A 21 7.02 -18.49 -4.47
CA ARG A 21 7.96 -17.78 -3.60
C ARG A 21 7.60 -17.99 -2.12
N GLN A 22 6.34 -17.82 -1.75
CA GLN A 22 5.82 -18.07 -0.40
C GLN A 22 6.09 -19.52 0.02
N HIS A 23 5.74 -20.50 -0.81
CA HIS A 23 6.03 -21.90 -0.53
C HIS A 23 7.54 -22.18 -0.39
N GLY A 24 8.37 -21.51 -1.20
CA GLY A 24 9.83 -21.56 -1.07
C GLY A 24 10.32 -21.01 0.28
N TRP A 25 9.70 -19.94 0.78
CA TRP A 25 10.00 -19.36 2.08
C TRP A 25 9.48 -20.23 3.23
N ASP A 26 8.28 -20.78 3.14
CA ASP A 26 7.74 -21.73 4.12
C ASP A 26 8.67 -22.94 4.27
N LYS A 27 9.14 -23.49 3.15
CA LYS A 27 10.09 -24.61 3.17
C LYS A 27 11.45 -24.23 3.76
N LYS A 28 11.90 -22.99 3.56
CA LYS A 28 13.25 -22.54 3.95
C LYS A 28 13.33 -22.01 5.38
N TYR A 29 12.28 -21.34 5.85
CA TYR A 29 12.28 -20.62 7.12
C TYR A 29 11.23 -21.16 8.11
N GLY A 30 10.29 -21.98 7.66
CA GLY A 30 9.15 -22.44 8.43
C GLY A 30 7.95 -21.51 8.26
N GLU A 31 6.77 -22.08 8.11
CA GLU A 31 5.51 -21.33 8.05
C GLU A 31 5.32 -20.54 9.37
N GLY A 32 4.95 -19.26 9.26
CA GLY A 32 4.81 -18.36 10.40
C GLY A 32 6.11 -17.77 10.95
N ASN A 33 7.28 -18.24 10.48
CA ASN A 33 8.58 -17.73 10.91
C ASN A 33 9.19 -16.68 9.96
N TRP A 34 8.46 -16.25 8.93
CA TRP A 34 8.89 -15.20 8.02
C TRP A 34 7.75 -14.23 7.76
N ASP A 35 8.09 -12.97 7.44
CA ASP A 35 7.13 -11.98 6.97
C ASP A 35 7.76 -11.02 5.97
N THR A 36 6.91 -10.41 5.14
CA THR A 36 7.29 -9.30 4.27
C THR A 36 6.77 -7.99 4.84
N GLY A 37 7.67 -7.01 4.90
CA GLY A 37 7.39 -5.69 5.44
C GLY A 37 8.37 -4.69 4.85
N TYR A 38 8.69 -3.67 5.63
CA TYR A 38 9.56 -2.57 5.20
C TYR A 38 10.72 -2.37 6.16
N ILE A 39 11.82 -1.85 5.64
CA ILE A 39 12.92 -1.38 6.47
C ILE A 39 12.78 0.11 6.64
N LEU A 40 12.56 0.54 7.88
CA LEU A 40 12.57 1.94 8.27
C LEU A 40 13.67 2.14 9.32
N ASP A 41 14.60 3.05 9.04
CA ASP A 41 15.74 3.36 9.91
C ASP A 41 16.54 2.13 10.40
N GLY A 42 16.67 1.13 9.51
CA GLY A 42 17.38 -0.12 9.79
C GLY A 42 16.55 -1.18 10.52
N VAL A 43 15.32 -0.86 10.90
CA VAL A 43 14.40 -1.75 11.63
C VAL A 43 13.35 -2.31 10.68
N PHE A 44 13.03 -3.59 10.83
CA PHE A 44 11.89 -4.21 10.17
C PHE A 44 10.60 -3.72 10.81
N ILE A 45 9.69 -3.20 10.00
CA ILE A 45 8.33 -2.89 10.38
C ILE A 45 7.37 -3.76 9.55
N ASP A 46 6.35 -4.29 10.21
CA ASP A 46 5.33 -5.11 9.55
C ASP A 46 4.32 -4.23 8.77
N GLN A 47 3.30 -4.88 8.22
CA GLN A 47 2.29 -4.21 7.40
C GLN A 47 1.35 -3.32 8.21
N GLU A 48 1.05 -3.68 9.47
CA GLU A 48 0.17 -2.90 10.35
C GLU A 48 0.87 -1.61 10.78
N GLU A 49 2.14 -1.71 11.18
CA GLU A 49 2.94 -0.54 11.52
C GLU A 49 3.18 0.36 10.30
N ALA A 50 3.45 -0.25 9.13
CA ALA A 50 3.59 0.50 7.88
C ALA A 50 2.29 1.18 7.44
N PHE A 51 1.13 0.55 7.68
CA PHE A 51 -0.16 1.13 7.38
C PHE A 51 -0.32 2.49 8.06
N GLU A 52 -0.15 2.55 9.38
CA GLU A 52 -0.34 3.78 10.13
C GLU A 52 0.78 4.80 9.84
N LYS A 53 2.05 4.38 9.87
CA LYS A 53 3.19 5.32 9.76
C LYS A 53 3.40 5.88 8.35
N ILE A 54 3.08 5.10 7.33
CA ILE A 54 3.40 5.44 5.94
C ILE A 54 2.13 5.68 5.15
N TYR A 55 1.28 4.67 4.96
CA TYR A 55 0.16 4.76 4.02
C TYR A 55 -0.88 5.78 4.48
N TYR A 56 -1.38 5.65 5.71
CA TYR A 56 -2.35 6.60 6.28
C TYR A 56 -1.80 8.03 6.28
N GLN A 57 -0.59 8.25 6.79
CA GLN A 57 0.00 9.60 6.84
C GLN A 57 0.22 10.20 5.45
N SER A 58 0.58 9.40 4.46
CA SER A 58 0.80 9.87 3.08
C SER A 58 -0.51 10.35 2.44
N TYR A 59 -1.59 9.57 2.58
CA TYR A 59 -2.91 9.99 2.10
C TYR A 59 -3.50 11.15 2.91
N ALA A 60 -3.28 11.18 4.22
CA ALA A 60 -3.72 12.28 5.08
C ALA A 60 -3.05 13.59 4.67
N SER A 61 -1.73 13.57 4.47
CA SER A 61 -0.96 14.72 3.98
C SER A 61 -1.44 15.16 2.59
N HIS A 62 -1.70 14.22 1.69
CA HIS A 62 -2.25 14.53 0.37
C HIS A 62 -3.59 15.28 0.46
N PHE A 63 -4.54 14.77 1.23
CA PHE A 63 -5.86 15.40 1.36
C PHE A 63 -5.83 16.75 2.10
N GLN A 64 -4.87 16.96 2.99
CA GLN A 64 -4.65 18.26 3.63
C GLN A 64 -4.11 19.30 2.64
N ASN A 65 -3.21 18.88 1.75
CA ASN A 65 -2.59 19.76 0.75
C ASN A 65 -3.46 19.96 -0.51
N TYR A 66 -4.34 19.00 -0.82
CA TYR A 66 -5.21 18.98 -1.99
C TYR A 66 -6.67 18.68 -1.57
N PRO A 67 -7.33 19.59 -0.82
CA PRO A 67 -8.70 19.37 -0.35
C PRO A 67 -9.71 19.21 -1.49
N GLU A 68 -9.43 19.73 -2.69
CA GLU A 68 -10.24 19.56 -3.89
C GLU A 68 -10.28 18.10 -4.38
N ASP A 69 -9.18 17.35 -4.24
CA ASP A 69 -9.12 15.93 -4.57
C ASP A 69 -10.03 15.13 -3.64
N LEU A 70 -10.00 15.47 -2.34
CA LEU A 70 -10.88 14.87 -1.33
C LEU A 70 -12.36 15.17 -1.63
N ALA A 71 -12.68 16.44 -1.91
CA ALA A 71 -14.03 16.86 -2.23
C ALA A 71 -14.56 16.18 -3.50
N GLU A 72 -13.72 16.05 -4.53
CA GLU A 72 -14.07 15.32 -5.74
C GLU A 72 -14.32 13.84 -5.45
N LEU A 73 -13.41 13.18 -4.73
CA LEU A 73 -13.54 11.76 -4.36
C LEU A 73 -14.84 11.49 -3.62
N VAL A 74 -15.11 12.27 -2.56
CA VAL A 74 -16.33 12.16 -1.74
C VAL A 74 -17.58 12.32 -2.59
N ARG A 75 -17.59 13.31 -3.50
CA ARG A 75 -18.74 13.62 -4.35
C ARG A 75 -19.05 12.51 -5.36
N ILE A 76 -18.03 11.89 -5.97
CA ILE A 76 -18.24 10.95 -7.07
C ILE A 76 -18.31 9.50 -6.63
N ALA A 77 -17.54 9.10 -5.60
CA ALA A 77 -17.42 7.71 -5.23
C ALA A 77 -18.60 7.26 -4.36
N LYS A 78 -19.05 6.04 -4.62
CA LYS A 78 -19.87 5.21 -3.71
C LYS A 78 -19.00 4.18 -2.98
N ARG A 79 -17.98 3.66 -3.65
CA ARG A 79 -16.99 2.73 -3.09
C ARG A 79 -15.64 2.92 -3.78
N LEU A 80 -14.58 2.49 -3.10
CA LEU A 80 -13.23 2.47 -3.64
C LEU A 80 -12.79 1.04 -3.98
N ARG A 81 -11.88 0.92 -4.94
CA ARG A 81 -11.22 -0.34 -5.31
C ARG A 81 -9.75 -0.13 -5.58
N ASN A 82 -8.98 -1.19 -5.44
CA ASN A 82 -7.60 -1.24 -5.92
C ASN A 82 -7.48 -2.35 -6.95
N PRO A 83 -7.65 -2.04 -8.25
CA PRO A 83 -7.65 -3.06 -9.29
C PRO A 83 -6.32 -3.82 -9.38
N HIS A 84 -5.20 -3.20 -8.98
CA HIS A 84 -3.92 -3.88 -8.92
C HIS A 84 -3.87 -4.94 -7.81
N ALA A 85 -4.27 -4.57 -6.60
CA ALA A 85 -4.29 -5.50 -5.47
C ALA A 85 -5.29 -6.65 -5.72
N GLU A 86 -6.47 -6.34 -6.26
CA GLU A 86 -7.46 -7.36 -6.64
C GLU A 86 -6.89 -8.35 -7.68
N ALA A 87 -6.27 -7.84 -8.75
CA ALA A 87 -5.75 -8.68 -9.83
C ALA A 87 -4.52 -9.51 -9.41
N THR A 88 -3.69 -8.97 -8.51
CA THR A 88 -2.48 -9.65 -8.03
C THR A 88 -2.72 -10.46 -6.76
N THR A 89 -3.93 -10.38 -6.18
CA THR A 89 -4.30 -10.83 -4.83
C THR A 89 -3.35 -10.29 -3.75
N GLY A 90 -2.64 -9.20 -4.04
CA GLY A 90 -1.70 -8.53 -3.15
C GLY A 90 -2.41 -7.85 -1.99
N VAL A 91 -1.64 -7.49 -0.96
CA VAL A 91 -2.18 -6.72 0.17
C VAL A 91 -2.48 -5.30 -0.30
N ASP A 92 -3.71 -4.86 -0.09
CA ASP A 92 -4.14 -3.49 -0.35
C ASP A 92 -4.02 -2.65 0.91
N LEU A 93 -3.09 -1.70 0.92
CA LEU A 93 -2.95 -0.71 1.99
C LEU A 93 -3.48 0.67 1.58
N GLN A 94 -3.83 0.84 0.31
CA GLN A 94 -4.20 2.16 -0.25
C GLN A 94 -5.68 2.46 0.00
N VAL A 95 -6.59 1.55 -0.37
CA VAL A 95 -8.02 1.75 -0.10
C VAL A 95 -8.28 1.84 1.41
N PRO A 96 -7.73 0.96 2.27
CA PRO A 96 -7.93 1.10 3.71
C PRO A 96 -7.41 2.43 4.26
N ALA A 97 -6.30 2.97 3.75
CA ALA A 97 -5.76 4.24 4.23
C ALA A 97 -6.68 5.42 3.89
N VAL A 98 -7.23 5.45 2.67
CA VAL A 98 -8.20 6.46 2.25
C VAL A 98 -9.48 6.34 3.08
N MET A 99 -10.02 5.12 3.24
CA MET A 99 -11.25 4.90 4.00
C MET A 99 -11.08 5.25 5.49
N GLU A 100 -9.92 4.97 6.07
CA GLU A 100 -9.61 5.33 7.45
C GLU A 100 -9.50 6.86 7.62
N TYR A 101 -8.91 7.56 6.65
CA TYR A 101 -8.93 9.04 6.65
C TYR A 101 -10.35 9.60 6.64
N LEU A 102 -11.23 9.09 5.77
CA LEU A 102 -12.63 9.52 5.73
C LEU A 102 -13.32 9.28 7.07
N LYS A 103 -13.16 8.08 7.64
CA LYS A 103 -13.73 7.71 8.93
C LYS A 103 -13.26 8.63 10.06
N ARG A 104 -11.96 8.86 10.19
CA ARG A 104 -11.38 9.73 11.25
C ARG A 104 -11.84 11.18 11.12
N ASN A 105 -12.15 11.63 9.91
CA ASN A 105 -12.64 12.98 9.63
C ASN A 105 -14.18 13.07 9.50
N GLN A 106 -14.92 12.01 9.85
CA GLN A 106 -16.39 11.97 9.80
C GLN A 106 -16.96 12.26 8.40
N LEU A 107 -16.21 11.89 7.37
CA LEU A 107 -16.61 12.00 5.97
C LEU A 107 -17.16 10.67 5.47
N GLN A 108 -18.10 10.73 4.54
CA GLN A 108 -18.66 9.57 3.86
C GLN A 108 -18.67 9.80 2.36
N LEU A 109 -18.44 8.74 1.61
CA LEU A 109 -18.59 8.72 0.16
C LEU A 109 -20.08 8.89 -0.18
N SER A 110 -20.41 9.91 -0.99
CA SER A 110 -21.80 10.30 -1.28
C SER A 110 -22.20 10.15 -2.74
N GLY A 111 -21.28 9.70 -3.59
CA GLY A 111 -21.52 9.55 -5.02
C GLY A 111 -22.12 8.20 -5.39
N THR A 112 -22.09 7.90 -6.69
CA THR A 112 -22.68 6.69 -7.29
C THR A 112 -21.67 5.76 -7.93
N GLU A 113 -20.45 6.25 -8.17
CA GLU A 113 -19.46 5.57 -8.98
C GLU A 113 -18.55 4.65 -8.16
N ILE A 114 -17.92 3.70 -8.83
CA ILE A 114 -16.85 2.90 -8.26
C ILE A 114 -15.54 3.56 -8.68
N VAL A 115 -14.78 4.09 -7.71
CA VAL A 115 -13.54 4.79 -7.98
C VAL A 115 -12.35 3.92 -7.63
N ASP A 116 -11.50 3.65 -8.61
CA ASP A 116 -10.22 2.98 -8.42
C ASP A 116 -9.23 3.92 -7.73
N ILE A 117 -8.37 3.38 -6.88
CA ILE A 117 -7.18 4.03 -6.35
C ILE A 117 -6.00 3.51 -7.17
N GLY A 118 -5.50 4.34 -8.09
CA GLY A 118 -4.52 3.96 -9.08
C GLY A 118 -5.13 3.52 -10.42
N SER A 119 -4.29 2.86 -11.22
CA SER A 119 -4.64 2.35 -12.55
C SER A 119 -4.11 0.93 -12.72
N TRP A 120 -4.81 0.10 -13.49
CA TRP A 120 -4.34 -1.23 -13.87
C TRP A 120 -4.31 -1.37 -15.38
N GLN A 121 -3.18 -1.83 -15.93
CA GLN A 121 -2.96 -1.98 -17.38
C GLN A 121 -3.26 -0.68 -18.17
N GLY A 122 -2.93 0.48 -17.59
CA GLY A 122 -3.17 1.80 -18.21
C GLY A 122 -4.62 2.27 -18.14
N GLN A 123 -5.52 1.53 -17.50
CA GLN A 123 -6.91 1.89 -17.31
C GLN A 123 -7.15 2.40 -15.89
N ALA A 124 -7.90 3.49 -15.78
CA ALA A 124 -8.32 4.06 -14.50
C ALA A 124 -9.80 4.48 -14.62
N SER A 125 -10.58 4.28 -13.57
CA SER A 125 -12.00 4.64 -13.59
C SER A 125 -12.24 6.15 -13.78
N HIS A 126 -11.40 6.99 -13.19
CA HIS A 126 -11.55 8.45 -13.18
C HIS A 126 -10.19 9.16 -13.15
N VAL A 127 -10.18 10.46 -13.41
CA VAL A 127 -8.97 11.29 -13.26
C VAL A 127 -8.46 11.29 -11.82
N ILE A 128 -9.36 11.34 -10.82
CA ILE A 128 -8.98 11.23 -9.41
C ILE A 128 -8.28 9.91 -9.08
N SER A 129 -8.59 8.81 -9.80
CA SER A 129 -7.91 7.53 -9.63
C SER A 129 -6.41 7.62 -9.91
N ILE A 130 -6.02 8.43 -10.90
CA ILE A 130 -4.62 8.68 -11.23
C ILE A 130 -3.94 9.51 -10.12
N ARG A 131 -4.59 10.59 -9.66
CA ARG A 131 -4.04 11.46 -8.60
C ARG A 131 -3.87 10.72 -7.28
N LEU A 132 -4.77 9.80 -6.95
CA LEU A 132 -4.70 8.98 -5.74
C LEU A 132 -3.84 7.71 -5.89
N SER A 133 -3.24 7.51 -7.06
CA SER A 133 -2.33 6.40 -7.31
C SER A 133 -1.10 6.47 -6.41
N PRO A 134 -0.57 5.34 -5.89
CA PRO A 134 0.71 5.33 -5.19
C PRO A 134 1.88 5.84 -6.07
N LEU A 135 1.69 5.91 -7.40
CA LEU A 135 2.61 6.55 -8.33
C LEU A 135 2.67 8.08 -8.21
N HIS A 136 1.67 8.73 -7.59
CA HIS A 136 1.56 10.19 -7.45
C HIS A 136 1.50 10.64 -6.00
N ILE A 137 0.97 9.81 -5.08
CA ILE A 137 0.97 10.12 -3.65
C ILE A 137 2.40 10.16 -3.14
N GLN A 138 2.80 11.28 -2.54
CA GLN A 138 4.10 11.45 -1.89
C GLN A 138 4.17 10.63 -0.60
N CYS A 139 5.33 10.03 -0.33
CA CYS A 139 5.56 9.34 0.93
C CYS A 139 5.70 10.35 2.08
N SER A 140 4.94 10.18 3.16
CA SER A 140 5.02 11.03 4.36
C SER A 140 6.41 11.06 4.99
N LEU A 141 7.18 9.98 4.84
CA LEU A 141 8.54 9.85 5.36
C LEU A 141 9.62 10.35 4.38
N SER A 142 9.25 10.71 3.15
CA SER A 142 10.18 11.25 2.17
C SER A 142 9.45 12.07 1.10
N ALA A 143 9.61 13.41 1.16
CA ALA A 143 9.01 14.33 0.20
C ALA A 143 9.51 14.16 -1.25
N THR A 144 10.63 13.46 -1.46
CA THR A 144 11.22 13.23 -2.78
C THR A 144 10.76 11.93 -3.44
N LEU A 145 10.11 11.03 -2.68
CA LEU A 145 9.68 9.73 -3.17
C LEU A 145 8.15 9.65 -3.18
N THR A 146 7.61 9.02 -4.21
CA THR A 146 6.22 8.57 -4.20
C THR A 146 6.08 7.34 -3.30
N LEU A 147 4.86 7.02 -2.89
CA LEU A 147 4.57 5.77 -2.19
C LEU A 147 5.08 4.58 -2.98
N GLU A 148 4.91 4.57 -4.33
CA GLU A 148 5.39 3.51 -5.21
C GLU A 148 6.92 3.39 -5.20
N GLN A 149 7.65 4.50 -5.19
CA GLN A 149 9.12 4.44 -5.14
C GLN A 149 9.59 3.97 -3.77
N PHE A 150 9.00 4.50 -2.70
CA PHE A 150 9.36 4.17 -1.34
C PHE A 150 9.24 2.66 -1.07
N TRP A 151 8.08 2.04 -1.36
CA TRP A 151 7.91 0.61 -1.06
C TRP A 151 8.81 -0.27 -1.92
N GLN A 152 9.05 0.04 -3.21
CA GLN A 152 9.99 -0.73 -4.05
C GLN A 152 11.41 -0.71 -3.47
N GLU A 153 11.82 0.40 -2.86
CA GLU A 153 13.14 0.54 -2.24
C GLU A 153 13.25 -0.12 -0.87
N LYS A 154 12.19 -0.04 -0.06
CA LYS A 154 12.22 -0.43 1.36
C LYS A 154 11.67 -1.82 1.64
N LYS A 155 10.93 -2.42 0.71
CA LYS A 155 10.32 -3.74 0.92
C LYS A 155 11.38 -4.82 1.13
N CYS A 156 11.16 -5.64 2.13
CA CYS A 156 12.10 -6.68 2.54
C CYS A 156 11.38 -7.95 3.00
N LEU A 157 12.15 -9.01 3.10
CA LEU A 157 11.78 -10.25 3.76
C LEU A 157 12.56 -10.33 5.08
N ALA A 158 11.85 -10.59 6.17
CA ALA A 158 12.43 -10.85 7.47
C ALA A 158 12.04 -12.25 7.97
N VAL A 159 12.88 -12.80 8.83
CA VAL A 159 12.67 -14.09 9.51
C VAL A 159 12.73 -13.87 11.00
N TRP A 160 11.80 -14.49 11.73
CA TRP A 160 11.82 -14.52 13.17
C TRP A 160 12.90 -15.49 13.64
N LYS A 161 13.84 -14.98 14.44
CA LYS A 161 14.84 -15.81 15.12
C LYS A 161 14.58 -15.75 16.62
N GLU A 162 14.32 -16.89 17.22
CA GLU A 162 14.46 -17.04 18.68
C GLU A 162 15.97 -16.91 18.99
N GLU A 163 16.32 -16.19 20.07
CA GLU A 163 17.71 -16.01 20.48
C GLU A 163 18.39 -17.34 20.82
#